data_AF-A0A843HI85-F1
#
_entry.id   AF-A0A843HI85-F1
#
_cell.length_a   1.000
_cell.length_b   1.000
_cell.length_c   1.000
_cell.angle_alpha   90.00
_cell.angle_beta   90.00
_cell.angle_gamma   90.00
#
_symmetry.space_group_name_H-M   'P 1'
#
loop_
_entity.id
_entity.type
_entity.pdbx_description
1 polymer ?
#
loop_
_entity_poly.entity_id
_entity_poly.type
_entity_poly.pdbx_seq_one_letter_code
_entity_poly.pdbx_strand_id
1 'polypeptide(L)' 'SLKERLGEESKVPEGVNYIPEIVINATSQEAMNLAIKKAIDAIIDIEGVERISAGNFEGQLGEHKTNLLDILKE' A
#
# COMPACT_ATOMS: atom_id res chain seq x y z
N SER A 1 -9.93 -19.66 2.22
CA SER A 1 -9.70 -18.25 1.78
C SER A 1 -9.98 -18.14 0.28
N LEU A 2 -10.10 -16.94 -0.33
CA LEU A 2 -10.08 -16.83 -1.81
C LEU A 2 -8.71 -17.15 -2.40
N LYS A 3 -7.64 -17.00 -1.62
CA LYS A 3 -6.26 -17.31 -2.02
C LYS A 3 -6.12 -18.72 -2.61
N GLU A 4 -6.62 -19.73 -1.90
CA GLU A 4 -6.59 -21.13 -2.35
C GLU A 4 -7.42 -21.37 -3.61
N ARG A 5 -8.55 -20.67 -3.74
CA ARG A 5 -9.45 -20.81 -4.89
C ARG A 5 -8.89 -20.16 -6.17
N LEU A 6 -8.15 -19.06 -6.01
CA LEU A 6 -7.54 -18.32 -7.12
C LEU A 6 -6.17 -18.90 -7.52
N GLY A 7 -5.51 -19.65 -6.63
CA GLY A 7 -4.19 -20.23 -6.90
C GLY A 7 -3.18 -19.17 -7.36
N GLU A 8 -2.58 -19.38 -8.52
CA GLU A 8 -1.57 -18.50 -9.12
C GLU A 8 -2.11 -17.09 -9.48
N GLU A 9 -3.43 -16.91 -9.62
CA GLU A 9 -4.01 -15.58 -9.86
C GLU A 9 -4.04 -14.73 -8.58
N SER A 10 -3.89 -15.35 -7.41
CA SER A 10 -3.87 -14.63 -6.15
C SER A 10 -2.59 -13.80 -6.03
N LYS A 11 -2.75 -12.50 -5.80
CA LYS A 11 -1.63 -11.60 -5.46
C LYS A 11 -1.24 -11.65 -3.98
N VAL A 12 -1.85 -12.53 -3.17
CA VAL A 12 -1.58 -12.63 -1.73
C VAL A 12 -0.36 -13.51 -1.48
N PRO A 13 0.75 -12.98 -0.90
CA PRO A 13 1.94 -13.77 -0.64
C PRO A 13 1.69 -14.96 0.30
N GLU A 14 2.59 -15.95 0.27
CA GLU A 14 2.61 -17.04 1.24
C GLU A 14 2.73 -16.50 2.69
N GLY A 15 2.10 -17.16 3.66
CA GLY A 15 2.10 -16.72 5.06
C GLY A 15 1.19 -15.53 5.40
N VAL A 16 0.74 -14.74 4.43
CA VAL A 16 -0.13 -13.58 4.67
C VAL A 16 -1.59 -14.02 4.88
N ASN A 17 -2.12 -13.72 6.07
CA ASN A 17 -3.50 -14.06 6.47
C ASN A 17 -4.43 -12.85 6.66
N TYR A 18 -3.87 -11.63 6.66
CA TYR A 18 -4.61 -10.39 6.90
C TYR A 18 -4.01 -9.25 6.07
N ILE A 19 -4.86 -8.44 5.42
CA ILE A 19 -4.46 -7.35 4.54
C ILE A 19 -5.40 -6.15 4.81
N PRO A 20 -5.04 -5.24 5.73
CA PRO A 20 -5.78 -4.01 5.93
C PRO A 20 -5.43 -2.98 4.85
N GLU A 21 -6.38 -2.10 4.52
CA GLU A 21 -6.17 -0.97 3.63
C GLU A 21 -6.41 0.34 4.40
N ILE A 22 -5.51 1.32 4.19
CA ILE A 22 -5.63 2.67 4.74
C ILE A 22 -5.87 3.62 3.57
N VAL A 23 -7.01 4.31 3.59
CA VAL A 23 -7.37 5.33 2.60
C VAL A 23 -7.12 6.71 3.20
N ILE A 24 -6.38 7.56 2.48
CA ILE A 24 -6.02 8.91 2.92
C ILE A 24 -6.63 9.92 1.95
N ASN A 25 -7.34 10.91 2.49
CA ASN A 25 -7.74 12.12 1.77
C ASN A 25 -6.94 13.29 2.32
N ALA A 26 -6.44 14.16 1.45
CA ALA A 26 -5.62 15.31 1.84
C ALA A 26 -5.99 16.54 1.02
N THR A 27 -5.67 17.72 1.54
CA THR A 27 -5.93 19.01 0.88
C THR A 27 -4.84 19.40 -0.12
N SER A 28 -3.69 18.71 -0.12
CA SER A 28 -2.60 18.88 -1.09
C SER A 28 -1.81 17.58 -1.28
N GLN A 29 -1.02 17.50 -2.35
CA GLN A 29 -0.14 16.36 -2.63
C GLN A 29 0.97 16.22 -1.57
N GLU A 30 1.50 17.34 -1.07
CA GLU A 30 2.52 17.34 -0.03
C GLU A 30 1.97 16.77 1.28
N ALA A 31 0.76 17.18 1.67
CA ALA A 31 0.07 16.63 2.84
C ALA A 31 -0.22 15.13 2.68
N MET A 32 -0.59 14.69 1.47
CA MET A 32 -0.77 13.28 1.13
C MET A 32 0.53 12.48 1.29
N ASN A 33 1.62 12.94 0.67
CA ASN A 33 2.93 12.27 0.71
C ASN A 33 3.46 12.17 2.14
N LEU A 34 3.33 13.25 2.93
CA LEU A 34 3.71 13.25 4.34
C LEU A 34 2.90 12.24 5.15
N ALA A 35 1.59 12.16 4.94
CA ALA A 35 0.73 11.21 5.63
C ALA A 35 1.10 9.76 5.28
N ILE A 36 1.35 9.45 4.00
CA ILE A 36 1.79 8.13 3.55
C ILE A 36 3.13 7.77 4.19
N LYS A 37 4.12 8.68 4.16
CA LYS A 37 5.44 8.45 4.77
C LYS A 37 5.30 8.12 6.26
N LYS A 38 4.54 8.92 7.00
CA LYS A 38 4.31 8.71 8.44
C LYS A 38 3.60 7.40 8.74
N ALA A 39 2.65 6.98 7.89
CA ALA A 39 2.00 5.69 8.04
C ALA A 39 3.00 4.54 7.83
N ILE A 40 3.86 4.62 6.82
CA ILE A 40 4.89 3.60 6.54
C ILE A 40 5.91 3.53 7.68
N ASP A 41 6.47 4.68 8.08
CA ASP A 41 7.45 4.76 9.18
C ASP A 41 6.91 4.15 10.47
N ALA A 42 5.60 4.27 10.73
CA ALA A 42 4.97 3.75 11.93
C ALA A 42 4.73 2.23 11.92
N ILE A 43 4.68 1.59 10.74
CA ILE A 43 4.30 0.17 10.62
C ILE A 43 5.43 -0.73 10.12
N ILE A 44 6.47 -0.19 9.48
CA ILE A 44 7.50 -0.98 8.79
C ILE A 44 8.27 -1.92 9.72
N ASP A 45 8.44 -1.54 10.99
CA ASP A 45 9.18 -2.32 11.99
C ASP A 45 8.27 -3.14 12.92
N ILE A 46 6.96 -3.19 12.66
CA ILE A 46 6.03 -3.99 13.46
C ILE A 46 6.21 -5.48 13.14
N GLU A 47 6.42 -6.30 14.17
CA GLU A 47 6.52 -7.75 14.03
C GLU A 47 5.27 -8.32 13.33
N GLY A 48 5.50 -9.10 12.27
CA GLY A 48 4.44 -9.71 11.47
C GLY A 48 3.98 -8.87 10.27
N VAL A 49 4.50 -7.65 10.08
CA VAL A 49 4.31 -6.90 8.83
C VAL A 49 5.24 -7.47 7.75
N GLU A 50 4.66 -8.19 6.80
CA GLU A 50 5.39 -8.81 5.69
C GLU A 50 5.66 -7.85 4.54
N ARG A 51 4.68 -7.00 4.19
CA ARG A 51 4.75 -6.14 3.00
C ARG A 51 3.85 -4.92 3.12
N ILE A 52 4.32 -3.80 2.58
CA ILE A 52 3.52 -2.60 2.31
C ILE A 52 3.36 -2.46 0.79
N SER A 53 2.16 -2.15 0.34
CA SER A 53 1.84 -1.94 -1.09
C SER A 53 0.76 -0.88 -1.26
N ALA A 54 0.38 -0.58 -2.49
CA ALA A 54 -0.68 0.37 -2.84
C ALA A 54 -1.57 -0.19 -3.95
N GLY A 55 -2.88 -0.13 -3.73
CA GLY A 55 -3.88 -0.39 -4.77
C GLY A 55 -3.84 0.69 -5.85
N ASN A 56 -4.02 0.29 -7.11
CA ASN A 56 -4.05 1.21 -8.23
C ASN A 56 -4.91 0.67 -9.38
N PHE A 57 -5.25 1.54 -10.33
CA PHE A 57 -6.01 1.24 -11.54
C PHE A 57 -5.13 1.35 -12.80
N GLU A 58 -3.87 0.92 -12.72
CA GLU A 58 -2.88 0.97 -13.82
C GLU A 58 -2.67 2.40 -14.39
N GLY A 59 -3.02 3.42 -13.61
CA GLY A 59 -2.97 4.81 -14.03
C GLY A 59 -4.02 5.22 -15.07
N GLN A 60 -5.10 4.46 -15.22
CA GLN A 60 -6.16 4.71 -16.21
C GLN A 60 -7.38 5.46 -15.65
N LEU A 61 -7.44 5.67 -14.32
CA LEU A 61 -8.61 6.26 -13.66
C LEU A 61 -8.30 7.56 -12.90
N GLY A 62 -7.26 7.56 -12.07
CA GLY A 62 -6.89 8.72 -11.26
C GLY A 62 -5.96 9.68 -11.99
N GLU A 63 -6.11 10.99 -11.73
CA GLU A 63 -5.23 12.03 -12.25
C GLU A 63 -3.82 11.96 -11.65
N HIS A 64 -3.71 11.61 -10.36
CA HIS A 64 -2.45 11.56 -9.64
C HIS A 64 -1.91 10.14 -9.51
N LYS A 65 -0.58 10.01 -9.59
CA LYS A 65 0.16 8.75 -9.35
C LYS A 65 1.15 8.98 -8.22
N THR A 66 1.02 8.20 -7.16
CA THR A 66 1.85 8.31 -5.96
C THR A 66 2.74 7.08 -5.85
N ASN A 67 4.05 7.23 -6.06
CA ASN A 67 5.01 6.13 -5.98
C ASN A 67 5.60 6.05 -4.57
N LEU A 68 5.40 4.92 -3.88
CA LEU A 68 5.87 4.73 -2.51
C LEU A 68 7.40 4.83 -2.38
N LEU A 69 8.16 4.34 -3.36
CA LEU A 69 9.63 4.39 -3.30
C LEU A 69 10.17 5.81 -3.48
N ASP A 70 9.43 6.69 -4.14
CA ASP A 70 9.83 8.09 -4.25
C ASP A 70 9.56 8.84 -2.94
N ILE A 71 8.44 8.54 -2.27
CA ILE A 71 8.12 9.08 -0.94
C ILE A 71 9.17 8.69 0.11
N LEU A 72 9.74 7.49 0.02
CA LEU A 72 10.73 7.00 1.00
C LEU A 72 12.14 7.56 0.80
N LYS A 73 12.44 8.19 -0.34
CA LYS A 73 13.75 8.82 -0.61
C LYS A 73 13.86 10.23 -0.04
N GLU A 74 12.72 10.91 0.08
CA GLU A 74 12.59 12.19 0.80
C GLU A 74 12.79 11.98 2.30
#